data_AF-A0A0C3JJD9-F1
#
_entry.id   AF-A0A0C3JJD9-F1
#
_cell.length_a   1.000
_cell.length_b   1.000
_cell.length_c   1.000
_cell.angle_alpha   90.00
_cell.angle_beta   90.00
_cell.angle_gamma   90.00
#
_symmetry.space_group_name_H-M   'P 1'
#
loop_
_entity.id
_entity.type
_entity.pdbx_description
1 polymer ?
#
loop_
_entity_poly.entity_id
_entity_poly.type
_entity_poly.pdbx_seq_one_letter_code
_entity_poly.pdbx_strand_id
1 'polypeptide(L)' 'MTPCLRDKGFMHVSQLTTGFVQLSELQDWLGIKRGTAILIMQYAKQDLNAIRSGSWVFPGDD' A
#
# COMPACT_ATOMS: atom_id res chain seq x y z
N MET A 1 4.58 -20.23 -1.68
CA MET A 1 3.46 -19.34 -1.31
C MET A 1 3.90 -17.92 -1.59
N THR A 2 3.21 -17.21 -2.47
CA THR A 2 3.46 -15.79 -2.68
C THR A 2 2.93 -15.04 -1.46
N PRO A 3 3.73 -14.19 -0.81
CA PRO A 3 3.25 -13.45 0.34
C PRO A 3 2.10 -12.52 -0.03
N CYS A 4 0.95 -12.68 0.63
CA CYS A 4 -0.25 -11.90 0.39
C CYS A 4 -0.61 -11.09 1.64
N LEU A 5 -0.81 -9.78 1.47
CA LEU A 5 -1.24 -8.88 2.56
C LEU A 5 -2.59 -9.30 3.18
N ARG A 6 -3.44 -10.00 2.42
CA ARG A 6 -4.71 -10.56 2.91
C ARG A 6 -4.52 -11.57 4.04
N ASP A 7 -3.48 -12.41 3.98
CA ASP A 7 -3.20 -13.40 5.03
C ASP A 7 -2.78 -12.73 6.35
N LYS A 8 -2.35 -11.47 6.27
CA LYS A 8 -2.00 -10.60 7.41
C LYS A 8 -3.18 -9.73 7.87
N GLY A 9 -4.37 -9.88 7.28
CA GLY A 9 -5.58 -9.14 7.64
C GLY A 9 -5.72 -7.76 6.99
N PHE A 10 -4.86 -7.40 6.03
CA PHE A 10 -5.00 -6.14 5.29
C PHE A 10 -6.02 -6.31 4.17
N MET A 11 -7.11 -5.55 4.27
CA MET A 11 -8.21 -5.51 3.30
C MET A 11 -8.18 -4.23 2.45
N HIS A 12 -7.62 -3.14 2.97
CA HIS A 12 -7.61 -1.83 2.33
C HIS A 12 -6.21 -1.20 2.33
N VAL A 13 -5.91 -0.47 1.25
CA VAL A 13 -4.65 0.28 1.10
C VAL A 13 -4.48 1.35 2.19
N SER A 14 -5.60 1.85 2.74
CA SER A 14 -5.62 2.77 3.87
C SER A 14 -4.87 2.23 5.07
N GLN A 15 -4.99 0.93 5.34
CA GLN A 15 -4.36 0.27 6.49
C GLN A 15 -2.84 0.27 6.39
N LEU A 16 -2.26 0.27 5.18
CA LEU A 16 -0.81 0.37 4.97
C LEU A 16 -0.25 1.75 5.33
N THR A 17 -1.11 2.77 5.38
CA THR A 17 -0.70 4.16 5.64
C THR A 17 -0.96 4.62 7.07
N THR A 18 -1.58 3.77 7.91
CA THR A 18 -2.03 4.11 9.27
C THR A 18 -0.89 4.33 10.29
N GLY A 19 0.37 4.33 9.86
CA GLY A 19 1.53 4.46 10.76
C GLY A 19 1.80 3.21 11.60
N PHE A 20 0.84 2.28 11.69
CA PHE A 20 0.99 0.98 12.37
C PHE A 20 1.88 0.00 11.60
N VAL A 21 2.02 0.17 10.29
CA VAL A 21 2.88 -0.67 9.45
C VAL A 21 4.23 -0.02 9.30
N GLN A 22 5.28 -0.66 9.82
CA GLN A 22 6.65 -0.23 9.55
C GLN A 22 7.12 -0.72 8.17
N LEU A 23 8.02 0.05 7.57
CA LEU A 23 8.63 -0.31 6.27
C LEU A 23 9.39 -1.65 6.35
N SER A 24 10.05 -1.94 7.47
CA SER A 24 10.73 -3.21 7.74
C SER A 24 9.76 -4.39 7.73
N GLU A 25 8.61 -4.24 8.36
CA GLU A 25 7.56 -5.27 8.39
C GLU A 25 6.99 -5.52 6.99
N LEU A 26 6.73 -4.48 6.22
CA LEU A 26 6.25 -4.62 4.84
C LEU A 26 7.25 -5.35 3.94
N GLN A 27 8.56 -5.09 4.12
CA GLN A 27 9.62 -5.80 3.40
C GLN A 27 9.64 -7.29 3.75
N ASP A 28 9.60 -7.60 5.04
CA ASP A 28 9.62 -8.98 5.55
C ASP A 28 8.40 -9.75 5.08
N TRP A 29 7.21 -9.14 5.22
CA TRP A 29 5.96 -9.78 4.84
C TRP A 29 5.89 -10.07 3.35
N LEU A 30 6.38 -9.17 2.48
CA LEU A 30 6.30 -9.31 1.03
C LEU A 30 7.56 -9.91 0.39
N GLY A 31 8.64 -10.10 1.16
CA GLY A 31 9.93 -10.55 0.64
C GLY A 31 10.52 -9.61 -0.41
N ILE A 32 10.24 -8.31 -0.32
CA ILE A 32 10.63 -7.31 -1.33
C ILE A 32 11.79 -6.43 -0.86
N LYS A 33 12.49 -5.83 -1.82
CA LYS A 33 13.53 -4.84 -1.54
C LYS A 33 12.95 -3.58 -0.91
N ARG A 34 13.74 -2.92 -0.06
CA ARG A 34 13.39 -1.64 0.59
C ARG A 34 12.81 -0.60 -0.36
N GLY A 35 13.43 -0.41 -1.53
CA GLY A 35 12.97 0.55 -2.53
C GLY A 35 11.54 0.26 -3.00
N THR A 36 11.21 -1.00 -3.26
CA THR A 36 9.87 -1.44 -3.64
C THR A 36 8.86 -1.19 -2.52
N ALA A 37 9.22 -1.52 -1.27
CA ALA A 37 8.36 -1.26 -0.11
C ALA A 37 8.08 0.24 0.09
N ILE A 38 9.09 1.10 -0.13
CA ILE A 38 8.93 2.56 -0.09
C ILE A 38 7.92 3.02 -1.13
N LEU A 39 8.05 2.54 -2.37
CA LEU A 39 7.14 2.88 -3.46
C LEU A 39 5.70 2.47 -3.14
N ILE A 40 5.48 1.25 -2.63
CA ILE A 40 4.13 0.79 -2.23
C ILE A 40 3.52 1.72 -1.19
N MET A 41 4.27 2.10 -0.14
CA MET A 41 3.76 3.02 0.89
C MET A 41 3.50 4.43 0.34
N GLN A 42 4.32 4.91 -0.61
CA GLN A 42 4.10 6.21 -1.25
C GLN A 42 2.87 6.22 -2.14
N TYR A 43 2.68 5.21 -3.00
CA TYR A 43 1.48 5.07 -3.81
C TYR A 43 0.24 4.93 -2.95
N ALA A 44 0.27 4.09 -1.91
CA ALA A 44 -0.82 3.97 -0.96
C ALA A 44 -1.24 5.33 -0.36
N LYS A 45 -0.29 6.21 -0.05
CA LYS A 45 -0.57 7.56 0.47
C LYS A 45 -1.14 8.49 -0.60
N GLN A 46 -0.55 8.49 -1.79
CA GLN A 46 -1.03 9.30 -2.92
C GLN A 46 -2.47 8.91 -3.26
N ASP A 47 -2.75 7.62 -3.29
CA ASP A 47 -4.06 7.09 -3.64
C ASP A 47 -5.13 7.53 -2.64
N LEU A 48 -4.84 7.39 -1.35
CA LEU A 48 -5.75 7.87 -0.31
C LEU A 48 -5.95 9.37 -0.36
N ASN A 49 -4.91 10.13 -0.69
CA ASN A 49 -5.04 11.58 -0.81
C ASN A 49 -5.91 11.97 -2.01
N ALA A 50 -5.76 11.28 -3.14
CA ALA A 50 -6.59 11.49 -4.33
C ALA A 50 -8.05 11.08 -4.07
N ILE A 51 -8.30 9.97 -3.37
CA ILE A 51 -9.65 9.58 -2.90
C ILE A 51 -10.26 10.65 -1.99
N ARG A 52 -9.50 11.15 -1.01
CA ARG A 52 -9.96 12.20 -0.08
C ARG A 52 -10.22 13.53 -0.77
N SER A 53 -9.46 13.86 -1.80
CA SER A 53 -9.61 15.09 -2.59
C SER A 53 -10.73 15.00 -3.64
N GLY A 54 -11.38 13.84 -3.80
CA GLY A 54 -12.35 13.61 -4.87
C GLY A 54 -11.74 13.61 -6.28
N SER A 55 -10.41 13.53 -6.38
CA SER A 55 -9.65 13.56 -7.64
C SER A 55 -9.15 12.16 -8.04
N TRP A 56 -9.74 11.11 -7.44
CA TRP A 56 -9.38 9.73 -7.74
C TRP A 56 -9.87 9.36 -9.15
N VAL A 57 -8.91 9.28 -10.08
CA VAL A 57 -9.13 8.73 -11.42
C VAL A 57 -8.72 7.27 -11.37
N PHE A 58 -9.66 6.35 -11.62
CA PHE A 58 -9.32 4.95 -11.74
C PHE A 58 -8.42 4.76 -12.96
N PRO A 59 -7.25 4.10 -12.81
CA PRO A 59 -6.42 3.77 -13.96
C PRO A 59 -7.15 2.71 -14.78
N GLY A 60 -7.88 3.15 -15.81
CA GLY A 60 -8.72 2.29 -16.66
C GLY A 60 -9.90 3.00 -17.33
N ASP A 61 -10.26 4.23 -16.93
CA ASP A 61 -11.24 5.07 -17.63
C ASP A 61 -10.55 5.91 -18.72
N ASP A 62 -10.11 5.26 -19.80
CA ASP A 62 -9.86 5.88 -21.13
C ASP A 62 -11.07 5.59 -22.04
#